data_AF-A0A940JIX5-F1
#
_entry.id   AF-A0A940JIX5-F1
#
_cell.length_a   1.000
_cell.length_b   1.000
_cell.length_c   1.000
_cell.angle_alpha   90.00
_cell.angle_beta   90.00
_cell.angle_gamma   90.00
#
_symmetry.space_group_name_H-M   'P 1'
#
loop_
_entity.id
_entity.type
_entity.pdbx_description
1 polymer ?
#
loop_
_entity_poly.entity_id
_entity_poly.type
_entity_poly.pdbx_seq_one_letter_code
_entity_poly.pdbx_strand_id
1 'polypeptide(L)'
;MDVKMEESWKAVLKNEFSKSYFLEAVTFIKTEKALNKTIFPPGGLIFNAFNTTPFNRLKVVLLGQDPYHGNGQAHGLSFSVPEGVRPPPSLINIFKELHSDTGLPIPNHGNLTHWAQQGVLLLNASLTVRANEPLSHSKIGWTQFTDSVINIISTEKKNVVFMLWGKYAQEKQPLIDETKHLVLKAAHPSPYS
;
A
#
# COMPACT_ATOMS: atom_id res chain seq x y z
N MET A 1 -15.32 -7.18 -15.38
CA MET A 1 -13.96 -7.69 -15.10
C MET A 1 -14.02 -8.42 -13.77
N ASP A 2 -13.53 -9.66 -13.69
CA ASP A 2 -13.46 -10.36 -12.40
C ASP A 2 -12.11 -10.07 -11.74
N VAL A 3 -12.12 -9.16 -10.75
CA VAL A 3 -10.93 -8.79 -9.97
C VAL A 3 -10.74 -9.84 -8.88
N LYS A 4 -9.58 -10.50 -8.89
CA LYS A 4 -9.17 -11.43 -7.82
C LYS A 4 -8.71 -10.62 -6.60
N MET A 5 -9.57 -10.55 -5.60
CA MET A 5 -9.36 -9.84 -4.34
C MET A 5 -10.15 -10.54 -3.24
N GLU A 6 -9.70 -10.43 -1.99
CA GLU A 6 -10.43 -10.91 -0.81
C GLU A 6 -11.89 -10.41 -0.80
N GLU A 7 -12.82 -11.29 -0.42
CA GLU A 7 -14.25 -11.13 -0.65
C GLU A 7 -14.84 -9.91 0.07
N SER A 8 -14.42 -9.63 1.31
CA SER A 8 -14.92 -8.48 2.05
C SER A 8 -14.50 -7.15 1.41
N TRP A 9 -13.31 -7.09 0.83
CA TRP A 9 -12.89 -5.95 0.00
C TRP A 9 -13.62 -5.88 -1.33
N LYS A 10 -13.80 -7.02 -2.01
CA LYS A 10 -14.50 -7.08 -3.29
C LYS A 10 -15.94 -6.55 -3.15
N ALA A 11 -16.61 -6.85 -2.04
CA ALA A 11 -17.96 -6.39 -1.76
C ALA A 11 -18.06 -4.86 -1.67
N VAL A 12 -17.14 -4.21 -0.96
CA VAL A 12 -17.16 -2.75 -0.74
C VAL A 12 -16.57 -1.96 -1.92
N LEU A 13 -15.63 -2.55 -2.68
CA LEU A 13 -14.97 -1.90 -3.83
C LEU A 13 -15.63 -2.19 -5.18
N LYS A 14 -16.71 -3.00 -5.23
CA LYS A 14 -17.34 -3.45 -6.48
C LYS A 14 -17.62 -2.31 -7.48
N ASN A 15 -18.04 -1.15 -6.99
CA ASN A 15 -18.38 0.00 -7.83
C ASN A 15 -17.13 0.68 -8.41
N GLU A 16 -15.99 0.64 -7.72
CA GLU A 16 -14.72 1.22 -8.20
C GLU A 16 -14.21 0.47 -9.42
N PHE A 17 -14.40 -0.85 -9.50
CA PHE A 17 -13.90 -1.67 -10.62
C PHE A 17 -14.59 -1.38 -11.95
N SER A 18 -15.75 -0.72 -11.95
CA SER A 18 -16.46 -0.28 -13.15
C SER A 18 -16.15 1.16 -13.56
N LYS A 19 -15.43 1.94 -12.74
CA LYS A 19 -15.14 3.34 -13.05
C LYS A 19 -14.08 3.45 -14.15
N SER A 20 -14.18 4.51 -14.96
CA SER A 20 -13.29 4.74 -16.10
C SER A 20 -11.81 4.72 -15.70
N TYR A 21 -11.44 5.42 -14.63
CA TYR A 21 -10.05 5.49 -14.17
C TYR A 21 -9.46 4.10 -13.86
N PHE A 22 -10.26 3.17 -13.33
CA PHE A 22 -9.79 1.84 -12.98
C PHE A 22 -9.59 0.99 -14.24
N LEU A 23 -10.53 1.07 -15.18
CA LEU A 23 -10.44 0.41 -16.48
C LEU A 23 -9.26 0.93 -17.31
N GLU A 24 -9.02 2.24 -17.26
CA GLU A 24 -7.86 2.90 -17.86
C GLU A 24 -6.55 2.40 -17.23
N ALA A 25 -6.45 2.35 -15.90
CA ALA A 25 -5.29 1.80 -15.19
C ALA A 25 -4.98 0.36 -15.62
N VAL A 26 -6.01 -0.50 -15.68
CA VAL A 26 -5.85 -1.90 -16.11
C VAL A 26 -5.41 -1.98 -17.57
N THR A 27 -5.99 -1.17 -18.45
CA THR A 27 -5.63 -1.13 -19.87
C THR A 27 -4.19 -0.67 -20.04
N PHE A 28 -3.78 0.40 -19.34
CA PHE A 28 -2.41 0.91 -19.34
C PHE A 28 -1.41 -0.17 -18.92
N ILE A 29 -1.65 -0.87 -17.81
CA ILE A 29 -0.77 -1.93 -17.32
C ILE A 29 -0.68 -3.10 -18.32
N LYS A 30 -1.80 -3.46 -18.97
CA LYS A 30 -1.79 -4.49 -20.02
C LYS A 30 -0.96 -4.07 -21.22
N THR A 31 -1.09 -2.81 -21.65
CA THR A 31 -0.30 -2.24 -22.74
C THR A 31 1.19 -2.23 -22.42
N GLU A 32 1.57 -1.78 -21.22
CA GLU A 32 2.97 -1.81 -20.77
C GLU A 32 3.56 -3.23 -20.81
N LYS A 33 2.80 -4.23 -20.35
CA LYS A 33 3.22 -5.64 -20.42
C LYS A 33 3.34 -6.14 -21.86
N ALA A 34 2.41 -5.78 -22.74
CA ALA A 34 2.47 -6.14 -24.16
C ALA A 34 3.67 -5.50 -24.86
N LEU A 35 4.13 -4.34 -24.38
CA LEU A 35 5.35 -3.67 -24.83
C LEU A 35 6.62 -4.18 -24.14
N ASN A 36 6.56 -5.35 -23.50
CA ASN A 36 7.68 -5.99 -22.78
C ASN A 36 8.29 -5.13 -21.65
N LYS A 37 7.52 -4.21 -21.07
CA LYS A 37 7.95 -3.46 -19.89
C LYS A 37 7.84 -4.35 -18.66
N THR A 38 8.87 -4.32 -17.82
CA THR A 38 8.84 -5.01 -16.52
C THR A 38 8.09 -4.14 -15.52
N ILE A 39 7.04 -4.69 -14.92
CA ILE A 39 6.16 -4.02 -13.97
C ILE A 39 6.18 -4.77 -12.64
N PHE A 40 6.33 -4.02 -11.55
CA PHE A 40 6.25 -4.54 -10.19
C PHE A 40 5.02 -4.02 -9.44
N PRO A 41 4.48 -4.79 -8.48
CA PRO A 41 4.81 -6.19 -8.22
C PRO A 41 4.28 -7.13 -9.36
N PRO A 42 4.63 -8.42 -9.36
CA PRO A 42 4.00 -9.41 -10.23
C PRO A 42 2.47 -9.33 -10.17
N GLY A 43 1.79 -9.63 -11.29
CA GLY A 43 0.35 -9.35 -11.45
C GLY A 43 -0.55 -9.94 -10.37
N GLY A 44 -0.26 -11.15 -9.88
CA GLY A 44 -1.03 -11.80 -8.81
C GLY A 44 -0.87 -11.13 -7.44
N LEU A 45 0.11 -10.24 -7.27
CA LEU A 45 0.44 -9.57 -6.03
C LEU A 45 0.02 -8.09 -6.01
N ILE A 46 -0.57 -7.55 -7.07
CA ILE A 46 -0.99 -6.13 -7.12
C ILE A 46 -1.94 -5.78 -5.95
N PHE A 47 -2.85 -6.70 -5.62
CA PHE A 47 -3.82 -6.51 -4.54
C PHE A 47 -3.44 -7.26 -3.24
N ASN A 48 -2.15 -7.59 -3.05
CA ASN A 48 -1.74 -8.43 -1.92
C ASN A 48 -2.12 -7.82 -0.56
N ALA A 49 -1.97 -6.50 -0.37
CA ALA A 49 -2.38 -5.82 0.87
C ALA A 49 -3.85 -6.08 1.26
N PHE A 50 -4.75 -6.10 0.28
CA PHE A 50 -6.16 -6.41 0.47
C PHE A 50 -6.37 -7.89 0.79
N ASN A 51 -5.63 -8.77 0.11
CA ASN A 51 -5.71 -10.22 0.29
C ASN A 51 -5.20 -10.68 1.66
N THR A 52 -4.18 -10.02 2.19
CA THR A 52 -3.59 -10.35 3.50
C THR A 52 -4.30 -9.66 4.66
N THR A 53 -5.07 -8.60 4.38
CA THR A 53 -5.74 -7.77 5.40
C THR A 53 -7.23 -7.64 5.08
N PRO A 54 -8.08 -8.64 5.43
CA PRO A 54 -9.51 -8.56 5.17
C PRO A 54 -10.15 -7.29 5.73
N PHE A 55 -11.10 -6.70 5.01
CA PHE A 55 -11.75 -5.43 5.36
C PHE A 55 -12.34 -5.46 6.77
N ASN A 56 -12.94 -6.58 7.17
CA ASN A 56 -13.54 -6.77 8.49
C ASN A 56 -12.51 -6.82 9.65
N ARG A 57 -11.24 -7.16 9.36
CA ARG A 57 -10.15 -7.27 10.34
C ARG A 57 -9.21 -6.07 10.35
N LEU A 58 -9.41 -5.10 9.46
CA LEU A 58 -8.60 -3.90 9.36
C LEU A 58 -8.68 -3.07 10.64
N LYS A 59 -7.51 -2.71 11.18
CA LYS A 59 -7.31 -1.90 12.39
C LYS A 59 -6.43 -0.67 12.13
N VAL A 60 -5.41 -0.83 11.29
CA VAL A 60 -4.41 0.20 11.00
C VAL A 60 -4.26 0.33 9.49
N VAL A 61 -4.10 1.54 8.98
CA VAL A 61 -3.70 1.81 7.60
C VAL A 61 -2.33 2.47 7.62
N LEU A 62 -1.37 1.86 6.94
CA LEU A 62 -0.02 2.40 6.76
C LEU A 62 0.21 2.76 5.29
N LEU A 63 0.27 4.06 5.00
CA LEU A 63 0.37 4.57 3.63
C LEU A 63 1.82 4.70 3.16
N GLY A 64 2.13 4.02 2.07
CA GLY A 64 3.33 4.24 1.26
C GLY A 64 3.00 4.98 -0.05
N GLN A 65 4.04 5.29 -0.81
CA GLN A 65 3.92 6.06 -2.05
C GLN A 65 3.69 5.15 -3.27
N ASP A 66 4.71 4.41 -3.69
CA ASP A 66 4.66 3.42 -4.77
C ASP A 66 5.47 2.16 -4.38
N PRO A 67 5.30 1.03 -5.10
CA PRO A 67 6.06 -0.17 -4.82
C PRO A 67 7.56 0.03 -5.08
N TYR A 68 8.39 -0.78 -4.43
CA TYR A 68 9.80 -0.84 -4.81
C TYR A 68 9.96 -1.23 -6.29
N HIS A 69 10.86 -0.52 -6.98
CA HIS A 69 11.07 -0.66 -8.42
C HIS A 69 12.22 -1.60 -8.81
N GLY A 70 12.89 -2.22 -7.84
CA GLY A 70 13.95 -3.20 -8.07
C GLY A 70 13.42 -4.63 -8.15
N ASN A 71 14.14 -5.48 -8.88
CA ASN A 71 13.75 -6.87 -9.09
C ASN A 71 13.62 -7.64 -7.77
N GLY A 72 12.51 -8.35 -7.60
CA GLY A 72 12.22 -9.17 -6.42
C GLY A 72 11.85 -8.39 -5.15
N GLN A 73 11.83 -7.06 -5.16
CA GLN A 73 11.58 -6.27 -3.96
C GLN A 73 10.09 -6.10 -3.64
N ALA A 74 9.28 -5.67 -4.61
CA ALA A 74 7.87 -5.41 -4.37
C ALA A 74 7.03 -6.69 -4.46
N HIS A 75 6.21 -6.89 -3.42
CA HIS A 75 5.26 -8.01 -3.33
C HIS A 75 3.85 -7.56 -2.90
N GLY A 76 3.51 -6.30 -3.19
CA GLY A 76 2.14 -5.77 -3.00
C GLY A 76 1.80 -5.31 -1.60
N LEU A 77 2.80 -5.10 -0.74
CA LEU A 77 2.69 -4.54 0.61
C LEU A 77 3.61 -3.32 0.71
N SER A 78 3.11 -2.18 1.17
CA SER A 78 3.94 -0.98 1.39
C SER A 78 5.08 -1.27 2.37
N PHE A 79 6.25 -0.66 2.14
CA PHE A 79 7.51 -0.80 2.90
C PHE A 79 8.12 -2.22 2.97
N SER A 80 7.37 -3.27 2.68
CA SER A 80 7.74 -4.66 2.87
C SER A 80 8.52 -5.23 1.68
N VAL A 81 9.46 -6.13 1.94
CA VAL A 81 10.15 -6.95 0.92
C VAL A 81 10.08 -8.44 1.27
N PRO A 82 10.11 -9.36 0.30
CA PRO A 82 10.15 -10.80 0.57
C PRO A 82 11.33 -11.23 1.46
N GLU A 83 11.20 -12.39 2.09
CA GLU A 83 12.34 -13.00 2.81
C GLU A 83 13.50 -13.28 1.86
N GLY A 84 14.73 -13.17 2.38
CA GLY A 84 15.96 -13.25 1.59
C GLY A 84 16.30 -11.96 0.81
N VAL A 85 15.39 -10.99 0.71
CA VAL A 85 15.66 -9.68 0.12
C VAL A 85 16.14 -8.72 1.20
N ARG A 86 17.24 -8.01 0.94
CA ARG A 86 17.79 -7.01 1.87
C ARG A 86 16.76 -5.91 2.14
N PRO A 87 16.45 -5.61 3.42
CA PRO A 87 15.57 -4.50 3.79
C PRO A 87 16.05 -3.16 3.19
N PRO A 88 15.19 -2.39 2.53
CA PRO A 88 15.54 -1.07 2.04
C PRO A 88 15.78 -0.06 3.19
N PRO A 89 16.48 1.06 2.95
CA PRO A 89 16.83 2.02 4.00
C PRO A 89 15.64 2.51 4.84
N SER A 90 14.51 2.80 4.20
CA SER A 90 13.29 3.21 4.89
C SER A 90 12.78 2.14 5.86
N LEU A 91 12.83 0.86 5.46
CA LEU A 91 12.40 -0.24 6.33
C LEU A 91 13.37 -0.47 7.49
N ILE A 92 14.67 -0.29 7.27
CA ILE A 92 15.67 -0.33 8.34
C ILE A 92 15.37 0.75 9.39
N ASN A 93 15.02 1.96 8.95
CA ASN A 93 14.65 3.04 9.87
C ASN A 93 13.35 2.73 10.62
N ILE A 94 12.34 2.14 9.97
CA ILE A 94 11.13 1.65 10.65
C ILE A 94 11.49 0.64 11.76
N PHE A 95 12.38 -0.32 11.49
CA PHE A 95 12.78 -1.29 12.52
C PHE A 95 13.61 -0.69 13.65
N LYS A 96 14.46 0.30 13.36
CA LYS A 96 15.19 1.04 14.41
C LYS A 96 14.24 1.79 15.32
N GLU A 97 13.25 2.48 14.75
CA GLU A 97 12.23 3.18 15.53
C GLU A 97 11.41 2.19 16.37
N LEU A 98 10.96 1.09 15.77
CA LEU A 98 10.23 0.04 16.49
C LEU A 98 11.05 -0.53 17.66
N HIS A 99 12.35 -0.76 17.47
CA HIS A 99 13.24 -1.21 18.52
C HIS A 99 13.36 -0.16 19.64
N SER A 100 13.54 1.11 19.29
CA SER A 100 13.64 2.21 20.25
C SER A 100 12.36 2.40 21.06
N ASP A 101 11.19 2.26 20.42
CA ASP A 101 9.87 2.47 21.04
C ASP A 101 9.44 1.29 21.91
N THR A 102 9.66 0.05 21.44
CA THR A 102 9.08 -1.15 22.07
C THR A 102 10.10 -2.09 22.70
N GLY A 103 11.40 -1.89 22.46
CA GLY A 103 12.46 -2.81 22.85
C GLY A 103 12.52 -4.11 22.04
N LEU A 104 11.63 -4.30 21.05
CA LEU A 104 11.61 -5.52 20.22
C LEU A 104 12.90 -5.65 19.39
N PRO A 105 13.45 -6.87 19.22
CA PRO A 105 14.65 -7.06 18.41
C PRO A 105 14.41 -6.72 16.94
N ILE A 106 15.41 -6.12 16.29
CA ILE A 106 15.37 -5.83 14.85
C ILE A 106 15.37 -7.15 14.06
N PRO A 107 14.37 -7.42 13.22
CA PRO A 107 14.32 -8.63 12.40
C PRO A 107 15.47 -8.71 11.40
N ASN A 108 15.87 -9.93 11.05
CA ASN A 108 16.86 -10.20 10.00
C ASN A 108 16.25 -10.30 8.57
N HIS A 109 14.96 -9.99 8.42
CA HIS A 109 14.23 -9.98 7.15
C HIS A 109 13.40 -8.69 7.01
N GLY A 110 12.95 -8.40 5.78
CA GLY A 110 12.11 -7.22 5.50
C GLY A 110 10.62 -7.52 5.29
N ASN A 111 10.18 -8.75 5.54
CA ASN A 111 8.81 -9.16 5.29
C ASN A 111 7.84 -8.74 6.41
N LEU A 112 6.91 -7.86 6.09
CA LEU A 112 5.86 -7.35 6.98
C LEU A 112 4.51 -8.09 6.87
N THR A 113 4.46 -9.25 6.21
CA THR A 113 3.21 -10.04 6.06
C THR A 113 2.55 -10.34 7.41
N HIS A 114 3.35 -10.54 8.46
CA HIS A 114 2.84 -10.78 9.80
C HIS A 114 1.99 -9.62 10.34
N TRP A 115 2.36 -8.36 10.05
CA TRP A 115 1.56 -7.19 10.43
C TRP A 115 0.24 -7.15 9.65
N ALA A 116 0.29 -7.45 8.35
CA ALA A 116 -0.89 -7.47 7.49
C ALA A 116 -1.94 -8.47 8.00
N GLN A 117 -1.51 -9.68 8.36
CA GLN A 117 -2.37 -10.73 8.93
C GLN A 117 -3.02 -10.33 10.27
N GLN A 118 -2.48 -9.35 10.99
CA GLN A 118 -3.01 -8.84 12.25
C GLN A 118 -3.94 -7.63 12.10
N GLY A 119 -4.16 -7.14 10.87
CA GLY A 119 -5.05 -6.03 10.58
C GLY A 119 -4.37 -4.73 10.16
N VAL A 120 -3.07 -4.76 9.81
CA VAL A 120 -2.34 -3.59 9.29
C VAL A 120 -2.41 -3.58 7.76
N LEU A 121 -3.24 -2.71 7.19
CA LEU A 121 -3.31 -2.52 5.74
C LEU A 121 -2.08 -1.74 5.26
N LEU A 122 -1.13 -2.46 4.66
CA LEU A 122 0.10 -1.93 4.07
C LEU A 122 -0.15 -1.43 2.63
N LEU A 123 -0.79 -0.27 2.51
CA LEU A 123 -1.28 0.27 1.23
C LEU A 123 -0.30 1.28 0.62
N ASN A 124 0.09 1.10 -0.64
CA ASN A 124 0.71 2.17 -1.42
C ASN A 124 -0.36 2.96 -2.18
N ALA A 125 -0.13 4.24 -2.46
CA ALA A 125 -1.05 5.04 -3.28
C ALA A 125 -0.96 4.72 -4.78
N SER A 126 0.22 4.32 -5.29
CA SER A 126 0.33 3.59 -6.55
C SER A 126 0.47 2.10 -6.27
N LEU A 127 -0.29 1.25 -6.95
CA LEU A 127 -0.21 -0.21 -6.75
C LEU A 127 0.76 -0.91 -7.69
N THR A 128 1.26 -0.20 -8.72
CA THR A 128 2.29 -0.71 -9.62
C THR A 128 3.36 0.33 -9.91
N VAL A 129 4.51 -0.12 -10.41
CA VAL A 129 5.62 0.71 -10.88
C VAL A 129 6.36 -0.01 -12.00
N ARG A 130 7.03 0.73 -12.88
CA ARG A 130 7.91 0.17 -13.91
C ARG A 130 9.30 -0.04 -13.29
N ALA A 131 9.99 -1.11 -13.69
CA ALA A 131 11.32 -1.41 -13.17
C ALA A 131 12.28 -0.21 -13.33
N ASN A 132 12.97 0.14 -12.25
CA ASN A 132 13.93 1.25 -12.17
C ASN A 132 13.38 2.66 -12.50
N GLU A 133 12.06 2.83 -12.54
CA GLU A 133 11.42 4.11 -12.83
C GLU A 133 10.40 4.44 -11.73
N PRO A 134 10.85 4.98 -10.58
CA PRO A 134 9.95 5.34 -9.48
C PRO A 134 8.86 6.30 -9.96
N LEU A 135 7.65 6.15 -9.43
CA LEU A 135 6.47 6.97 -9.76
C LEU A 135 5.99 6.90 -11.22
N SER A 136 6.51 5.98 -12.04
CA SER A 136 6.13 5.86 -13.45
C SER A 136 4.62 5.65 -13.66
N HIS A 137 3.93 5.07 -12.68
CA HIS A 137 2.49 4.79 -12.73
C HIS A 137 1.66 5.71 -11.80
N SER A 138 2.24 6.79 -11.28
CA SER A 138 1.54 7.70 -10.34
C SER A 138 0.29 8.38 -10.91
N LYS A 139 0.19 8.49 -12.24
CA LYS A 139 -0.88 9.21 -12.96
C LYS A 139 -1.86 8.31 -13.72
N ILE A 140 -1.83 6.99 -13.53
CA ILE A 140 -2.62 6.05 -14.35
C ILE A 140 -3.99 5.71 -13.76
N GLY A 141 -4.37 6.33 -12.63
CA GLY A 141 -5.64 6.08 -11.94
C GLY A 141 -5.49 5.38 -10.58
N TRP A 142 -4.30 4.91 -10.20
CA TRP A 142 -4.12 4.26 -8.89
C TRP A 142 -4.40 5.16 -7.72
N THR A 143 -3.91 6.40 -7.76
CA THR A 143 -4.15 7.37 -6.67
C THR A 143 -5.65 7.56 -6.44
N GLN A 144 -6.45 7.63 -7.50
CA GLN A 144 -7.91 7.74 -7.38
C GLN A 144 -8.53 6.48 -6.78
N PHE A 145 -8.07 5.29 -7.19
CA PHE A 145 -8.49 4.03 -6.59
C PHE A 145 -8.21 3.98 -5.09
N THR A 146 -6.99 4.33 -4.68
CA THR A 146 -6.57 4.26 -3.29
C THR A 146 -7.19 5.37 -2.44
N ASP A 147 -7.50 6.52 -3.03
CA ASP A 147 -8.27 7.57 -2.36
C ASP A 147 -9.71 7.09 -2.09
N SER A 148 -10.33 6.39 -3.05
CA SER A 148 -11.62 5.71 -2.81
C SER A 148 -11.52 4.66 -1.68
N VAL A 149 -10.44 3.88 -1.63
CA VAL A 149 -10.21 2.92 -0.53
C VAL A 149 -10.16 3.63 0.82
N ILE A 150 -9.41 4.72 0.94
CA ILE A 150 -9.32 5.51 2.19
C ILE A 150 -10.70 6.06 2.58
N ASN A 151 -11.44 6.64 1.62
CA ASN A 151 -12.79 7.17 1.86
C ASN A 151 -13.77 6.09 2.32
N ILE A 152 -13.72 4.88 1.74
CA ILE A 152 -14.58 3.75 2.14
C ILE A 152 -14.24 3.32 3.57
N ILE A 153 -12.95 3.17 3.91
CA ILE A 153 -12.54 2.86 5.28
C ILE A 153 -13.04 3.93 6.25
N SER A 154 -12.82 5.20 5.90
CA SER A 154 -13.23 6.38 6.67
C SER A 154 -14.74 6.43 6.86
N THR A 155 -15.53 6.02 5.86
CA THR A 155 -17.00 6.06 5.92
C THR A 155 -17.57 4.90 6.72
N GLU A 156 -17.16 3.67 6.40
CA GLU A 156 -17.82 2.43 6.85
C GLU A 156 -17.23 1.85 8.14
N LYS A 157 -16.04 2.28 8.57
CA LYS A 157 -15.41 1.80 9.79
C LYS A 157 -15.36 2.88 10.87
N LYS A 158 -14.95 2.47 12.06
CA LYS A 158 -14.65 3.33 13.23
C LYS A 158 -13.39 2.81 13.91
N ASN A 159 -12.72 3.65 14.68
CA ASN A 159 -11.54 3.30 15.48
C ASN A 159 -10.38 2.70 14.67
N VAL A 160 -10.27 3.09 13.40
CA VAL A 160 -9.12 2.76 12.56
C VAL A 160 -8.02 3.80 12.80
N VAL A 161 -6.78 3.34 12.94
CA VAL A 161 -5.60 4.21 13.03
C VAL A 161 -5.00 4.41 11.64
N PHE A 162 -4.85 5.65 11.20
CA PHE A 162 -4.19 6.00 9.96
C PHE A 162 -2.79 6.55 10.27
N MET A 163 -1.77 5.89 9.73
CA MET A 163 -0.38 6.30 9.85
C MET A 163 0.07 7.01 8.57
N LEU A 164 0.25 8.33 8.68
CA LEU A 164 0.58 9.21 7.57
C LEU A 164 2.04 9.69 7.69
N TRP A 165 2.95 8.93 7.09
CA TRP A 165 4.39 9.23 7.11
C TRP A 165 4.83 9.99 5.86
N GLY A 166 5.27 11.24 6.07
CA GLY A 166 5.69 12.15 5.01
C GLY A 166 4.55 12.93 4.37
N LYS A 167 4.91 14.00 3.64
CA LYS A 167 3.98 14.96 3.05
C LYS A 167 2.93 14.28 2.15
N TYR A 168 3.36 13.36 1.30
CA TYR A 168 2.46 12.68 0.37
C TYR A 168 1.35 11.89 1.07
N ALA A 169 1.66 11.17 2.17
CA ALA A 169 0.64 10.48 2.95
C ALA A 169 -0.23 11.48 3.72
N GLN A 170 0.34 12.56 4.24
CA GLN A 170 -0.40 13.60 4.96
C GLN A 170 -1.39 14.36 4.05
N GLU A 171 -1.13 14.46 2.74
CA GLU A 171 -2.09 15.01 1.77
C GLU A 171 -3.39 14.19 1.67
N LYS A 172 -3.42 12.96 2.20
CA LYS A 172 -4.63 12.12 2.28
C LYS A 172 -5.48 12.37 3.52
N GLN A 173 -5.00 13.18 4.47
CA GLN A 173 -5.72 13.53 5.70
C GLN A 173 -7.16 14.01 5.45
N PRO A 174 -7.47 14.85 4.43
CA PRO A 174 -8.85 15.32 4.18
C PRO A 174 -9.86 14.21 3.83
N LEU A 175 -9.39 13.00 3.50
CA LEU A 175 -10.25 11.84 3.20
C LEU A 175 -10.68 11.09 4.47
N ILE A 176 -10.15 11.47 5.63
CA ILE A 176 -10.29 10.75 6.89
C ILE A 176 -11.16 11.57 7.85
N ASP A 177 -12.24 10.96 8.34
CA ASP A 177 -13.07 11.54 9.39
C ASP A 177 -12.41 11.31 10.76
N GLU A 178 -11.63 12.30 11.22
CA GLU A 178 -10.90 12.25 12.49
C GLU A 178 -11.81 12.21 13.73
N THR A 179 -13.12 12.42 13.58
CA THR A 179 -14.07 12.19 14.69
C THR A 179 -14.33 10.70 14.94
N LYS A 180 -14.05 9.85 13.95
CA LYS A 180 -14.22 8.38 14.01
C LYS A 180 -12.90 7.63 14.06
N HIS A 181 -11.79 8.28 13.70
CA HIS A 181 -10.51 7.65 13.43
C HIS A 181 -9.36 8.41 14.09
N LEU A 182 -8.28 7.68 14.41
CA LEU A 182 -7.06 8.29 14.90
C LEU A 182 -6.10 8.51 13.73
N VAL A 183 -5.61 9.73 13.54
CA VAL A 183 -4.58 10.06 12.55
C VAL A 183 -3.26 10.34 13.25
N LEU A 184 -2.23 9.54 12.96
CA LEU A 184 -0.87 9.71 13.46
C LEU A 184 0.04 10.13 12.32
N LYS A 185 0.78 11.23 12.52
CA LYS A 185 1.65 11.84 11.50
C LYS A 185 3.10 11.81 11.94
N ALA A 186 4.00 11.55 11.00
CA ALA A 186 5.43 11.68 11.20
C ALA A 186 6.11 12.08 9.88
N ALA A 187 7.41 12.42 9.93
CA ALA A 187 8.25 12.48 8.74
C ALA A 187 8.30 11.11 8.06
N HIS A 188 8.64 11.07 6.77
CA HIS A 188 8.82 9.79 6.08
C HIS A 188 10.03 9.06 6.70
N PRO A 189 10.05 7.72 6.78
CA PRO A 189 11.20 6.98 7.31
C PRO A 189 12.41 6.96 6.35
N SER A 190 12.38 7.74 5.26
CA SER A 190 13.48 7.78 4.29
C SER A 190 14.67 8.51 4.91
N PRO A 191 15.92 8.12 4.61
CA PRO A 191 17.12 8.85 5.07
C PRO A 191 17.19 10.33 4.65
N TYR A 192 16.35 10.75 3.70
CA TYR A 192 16.34 12.10 3.13
C TYR A 192 15.23 13.01 3.69
N SER A 193 14.53 12.55 4.74
CA SER A 193 13.34 13.22 5.30
C SER A 193 13.67 14.07 6.50
#